data_AF-A0A5J4RTG7-F1
#
_entry.id   AF-A0A5J4RTG7-F1
#
_cell.length_a   1.000
_cell.length_b   1.000
_cell.length_c   1.000
_cell.angle_alpha   90.00
_cell.angle_beta   90.00
_cell.angle_gamma   90.00
#
_symmetry.space_group_name_H-M   'P 1'
#
loop_
_entity.id
_entity.type
_entity.pdbx_description
1 polymer ?
#
loop_
_entity_poly.entity_id
_entity_poly.type
_entity_poly.pdbx_seq_one_letter_code
_entity_poly.pdbx_strand_id
1 'polypeptide(L)' 'MELTSKSRLPRLVKERIICEYLSGSKTVQMLSEEYGMSRNAINQLV' A
#
# COMPACT_ATOMS: atom_id res chain seq x y z
N MET A 1 -19.33 4.28 14.98
CA MET A 1 -19.31 3.51 13.72
C MET A 1 -17.97 2.80 13.67
N GLU A 2 -17.92 1.58 14.20
CA GLU A 2 -16.73 0.72 14.13
C GLU A 2 -16.75 -0.02 12.81
N LEU A 3 -15.73 0.19 11.97
CA LEU A 3 -15.51 -0.62 10.80
C LEU A 3 -14.00 -0.81 10.60
N THR A 4 -13.38 -1.64 11.42
CA THR A 4 -12.01 -2.11 11.16
C THR A 4 -12.00 -3.61 10.92
N SER A 5 -12.85 -4.03 9.96
CA SER A 5 -12.56 -5.26 9.24
C SER A 5 -11.17 -5.09 8.63
N LYS A 6 -10.17 -5.84 9.13
CA LYS A 6 -8.83 -5.89 8.56
C LYS A 6 -8.91 -6.57 7.19
N SER A 7 -9.45 -5.86 6.20
CA SER A 7 -9.58 -6.32 4.82
C SER A 7 -8.17 -6.53 4.30
N ARG A 8 -7.80 -7.80 4.11
CA ARG A 8 -6.49 -8.15 3.55
C ARG A 8 -6.45 -7.63 2.11
N LEU A 9 -5.42 -6.85 1.77
CA LEU A 9 -5.23 -6.41 0.38
C LEU A 9 -5.12 -7.62 -0.55
N PRO A 10 -5.82 -7.59 -1.70
CA PRO A 10 -5.65 -8.60 -2.74
C PRO A 10 -4.19 -8.70 -3.17
N ARG A 11 -3.71 -9.92 -3.46
CA ARG A 11 -2.31 -10.18 -3.84
C ARG A 11 -1.83 -9.28 -4.98
N LEU A 12 -2.64 -9.12 -6.02
CA LEU A 12 -2.31 -8.28 -7.19
C LEU A 12 -2.08 -6.82 -6.83
N VAL A 13 -2.82 -6.30 -5.84
CA VAL A 13 -2.63 -4.92 -5.39
C VAL A 13 -1.29 -4.78 -4.66
N LYS A 14 -0.92 -5.77 -3.84
CA LYS A 14 0.38 -5.78 -3.18
C LYS A 14 1.53 -5.82 -4.17
N GLU A 15 1.45 -6.72 -5.16
CA GLU A 15 2.46 -6.86 -6.21
C GLU A 15 2.62 -5.54 -6.99
N ARG A 16 1.51 -4.86 -7.32
CA ARG A 16 1.56 -3.54 -7.96
C ARG A 16 2.28 -2.50 -7.08
N ILE A 17 1.93 -2.40 -5.79
CA ILE A 17 2.56 -1.44 -4.88
C ILE A 17 4.08 -1.69 -4.79
N ILE A 18 4.49 -2.96 -4.69
CA ILE A 18 5.91 -3.35 -4.64
C ILE A 18 6.62 -2.96 -5.95
N CYS A 19 6.04 -3.29 -7.11
CA CYS A 19 6.64 -2.96 -8.40
C CYS A 19 6.82 -1.45 -8.59
N GLU A 20 5.80 -0.63 -8.27
CA GLU A 20 5.85 0.84 -8.40
C GLU A 20 6.85 1.49 -7.44
N TYR A 21 7.02 0.90 -6.24
CA TYR A 21 8.03 1.34 -5.28
C TYR A 21 9.45 0.98 -5.73
N LEU A 22 9.69 -0.27 -6.13
CA LEU A 22 11.00 -0.75 -6.56
C LEU A 22 11.45 -0.13 -7.89
N SER A 23 10.52 0.22 -8.77
CA SER A 23 10.82 0.97 -10.00
C SER A 23 11.19 2.43 -9.72
N GLY A 24 10.98 2.92 -8.50
CA GLY A 24 11.14 4.34 -8.14
C GLY A 24 10.07 5.25 -8.77
N SER A 25 9.03 4.67 -9.39
CA SER A 25 7.97 5.43 -10.06
C SER A 25 7.07 6.15 -9.07
N LYS A 26 6.89 5.59 -7.87
CA LYS A 26 6.10 6.20 -6.79
C LYS A 26 6.83 6.13 -5.46
N THR A 27 6.74 7.23 -4.70
CA THR A 27 7.24 7.26 -3.33
C THR A 27 6.26 6.58 -2.36
N VAL A 28 6.73 6.25 -1.16
CA VAL A 28 5.87 5.72 -0.07
C VAL A 28 4.70 6.66 0.23
N GLN A 29 4.89 7.97 0.13
CA GLN A 29 3.82 8.95 0.34
C GLN A 29 2.75 8.84 -0.74
N MET A 30 3.13 8.81 -2.02
CA MET A 30 2.18 8.69 -3.14
C MET A 30 1.38 7.39 -3.04
N LEU A 31 2.04 6.28 -2.70
CA LEU A 31 1.39 4.97 -2.50
C LEU A 31 0.44 4.97 -1.29
N SER A 32 0.84 5.66 -0.21
CA SER A 32 0.01 5.82 0.99
C SER A 32 -1.29 6.57 0.68
N GLU A 33 -1.20 7.65 -0.09
CA GLU A 33 -2.35 8.45 -0.53
C GLU A 33 -3.25 7.68 -1.51
N GLU A 34 -2.67 7.01 -2.52
CA GLU A 34 -3.40 6.28 -3.56
C GLU A 34 -4.22 5.10 -3.00
N TYR A 35 -3.63 4.33 -2.09
CA TYR A 35 -4.26 3.13 -1.54
C TYR A 35 -4.96 3.38 -0.19
N GLY A 36 -4.95 4.62 0.31
CA GLY A 36 -5.53 4.97 1.62
C GLY A 36 -4.87 4.22 2.78
N MET A 37 -3.61 3.84 2.64
CA MET A 37 -2.85 3.08 3.62
C MET A 37 -1.90 3.99 4.39
N SER A 38 -1.55 3.65 5.63
CA SER A 38 -0.49 4.39 6.31
C SER A 38 0.86 4.11 5.66
N ARG A 39 1.77 5.10 5.71
CA ARG A 39 3.16 4.92 5.25
C ARG A 39 3.85 3.71 5.91
N ASN A 40 3.53 3.43 7.17
CA ASN A 40 4.04 2.27 7.88
C ASN A 40 3.51 0.95 7.28
N ALA A 41 2.23 0.91 6.89
CA ALA A 41 1.66 -0.27 6.25
C ALA A 41 2.24 -0.51 4.85
N ILE A 42 2.57 0.56 4.10
CA ILE A 42 3.31 0.46 2.84
C ILE A 42 4.74 -0.05 3.08
N ASN A 43 5.47 0.50 4.06
CA ASN A 43 6.83 0.06 4.41
C ASN A 43 6.92 -1.39 4.90
N GLN A 44 5.84 -1.95 5.46
CA GLN A 44 5.79 -3.37 5.83
C GLN A 44 5.47 -4.29 4.65
N LEU A 45 5.05 -3.70 3.53
CA LEU A 45 4.62 -4.41 2.33
C LEU A 45 5.73 -4.46 1.26
N VAL A 46 6.55 -3.42 1.19
CA VAL A 46 7.70 -3.29 0.27
C VAL A 46 8.98 -3.82 0.86
#